data_AF-A0A1M4XZW2-F1
#
_entry.id   AF-A0A1M4XZW2-F1
#
_cell.length_a   1.000
_cell.length_b   1.000
_cell.length_c   1.000
_cell.angle_alpha   90.00
_cell.angle_beta   90.00
_cell.angle_gamma   90.00
#
_symmetry.space_group_name_H-M   'P 1'
#
loop_
_entity.id
_entity.type
_entity.pdbx_description
1 polymer ?
#
loop_
_entity_poly.entity_id
_entity_poly.type
_entity_poly.pdbx_seq_one_letter_code
_entity_poly.pdbx_strand_id
1 'polypeptide(L)'
;MDRLPLNYEQLYAKWHRMAPEIRSGHKFFPRSATTEIWENKLHLMHNIIQSHPDADGCDRCGQCCRDFPFACRPIEFFYLLPYLASRTEERQRQFFYRQLGRLRGDGRNYCPFHEAAGCSIYPVRPLLCRRSIFGDHICNKRSRQFASFGEWCNFESVVKQLTITNLVYYYDDGPKGSVELNWPLTWSNRQGIVSLTVAPFEIWLLLLLGEQNICRKIMTLENFQPILGFLQGGGLAYTGLSHEGVLT
;
A
#
# COMPACT_ATOMS: atom_id res chain seq x y z
N MET A 1 6.65 -4.53 -22.54
CA MET A 1 6.09 -3.26 -22.01
C MET A 1 6.61 -3.09 -20.60
N ASP A 2 7.29 -1.98 -20.35
CA ASP A 2 8.09 -1.76 -19.15
C ASP A 2 7.28 -1.00 -18.07
N ARG A 3 6.02 -0.68 -18.40
CA ARG A 3 5.10 0.13 -17.61
C ARG A 3 3.64 -0.28 -17.84
N LEU A 4 2.79 0.04 -16.88
CA LEU A 4 1.33 -0.05 -17.01
C LEU A 4 0.84 0.89 -18.12
N PRO A 5 -0.22 0.51 -18.86
CA PRO A 5 -0.76 1.30 -19.96
C PRO A 5 -1.63 2.46 -19.43
N LEU A 6 -0.99 3.44 -18.81
CA LEU A 6 -1.61 4.61 -18.19
C LEU A 6 -1.33 5.89 -18.98
N ASN A 7 -2.30 6.81 -19.02
CA ASN A 7 -2.06 8.17 -19.50
C ASN A 7 -1.41 9.02 -18.38
N TYR A 8 -0.09 8.91 -18.23
CA TYR A 8 0.65 9.57 -17.16
C TYR A 8 0.55 11.10 -17.17
N GLU A 9 0.42 11.71 -18.34
CA GLU A 9 0.23 13.16 -18.49
C GLU A 9 -1.12 13.62 -17.93
N GLN A 10 -2.19 12.93 -18.32
CA GLN A 10 -3.53 13.19 -17.76
C GLN A 10 -3.57 12.94 -16.25
N LEU A 11 -2.93 11.87 -15.76
CA LEU A 11 -2.87 11.58 -14.34
C LEU A 11 -2.12 12.67 -13.57
N TYR A 12 -0.97 13.12 -14.06
CA TYR A 12 -0.23 14.22 -13.45
C TYR A 12 -1.03 15.52 -13.48
N ALA A 13 -1.70 15.86 -14.59
CA ALA A 13 -2.50 17.07 -14.68
C ALA A 13 -3.67 17.06 -13.67
N LYS A 14 -4.33 15.92 -13.47
CA LYS A 14 -5.37 15.76 -12.45
C LYS A 14 -4.79 15.88 -11.03
N TRP A 15 -3.68 15.21 -10.77
CA TRP A 15 -2.97 15.31 -9.49
C TRP A 15 -2.54 16.74 -9.17
N HIS A 16 -1.95 17.44 -10.14
CA HIS A 16 -1.46 18.80 -9.99
C HIS A 16 -2.58 19.77 -9.59
N ARG A 17 -3.79 19.59 -10.11
CA ARG A 17 -4.98 20.36 -9.69
C ARG A 17 -5.42 20.05 -8.25
N MET A 18 -5.27 18.80 -7.82
CA MET A 18 -5.70 18.32 -6.49
C MET A 18 -4.67 18.59 -5.39
N ALA A 19 -3.37 18.61 -5.72
CA ALA A 19 -2.29 18.73 -4.74
C ALA A 19 -2.37 19.98 -3.83
N PRO A 20 -2.80 21.18 -4.31
CA PRO A 20 -3.02 22.34 -3.44
C PRO A 20 -4.05 22.09 -2.33
N GLU A 21 -5.14 21.40 -2.65
CA GLU A 21 -6.19 21.06 -1.68
C GLU A 21 -5.67 20.04 -0.65
N ILE A 22 -4.90 19.03 -1.09
CA ILE A 22 -4.25 18.09 -0.18
C ILE A 22 -3.30 18.83 0.78
N ARG A 23 -2.51 19.79 0.26
CA ARG A 23 -1.60 20.61 1.09
C ARG A 23 -2.32 21.51 2.08
N SER A 24 -3.50 22.03 1.74
CA SER A 24 -4.31 22.84 2.67
C SER A 24 -5.04 21.99 3.72
N GLY A 25 -4.84 20.66 3.71
CA GLY A 25 -5.46 19.75 4.65
C GLY A 25 -6.87 19.32 4.25
N HIS A 26 -7.30 19.60 3.00
CA HIS A 26 -8.54 19.04 2.48
C HIS A 26 -8.46 17.51 2.43
N LYS A 27 -9.53 16.85 2.89
CA LYS A 27 -9.56 15.39 3.07
C LYS A 27 -10.46 14.74 2.02
N PHE A 28 -9.93 13.72 1.33
CA PHE A 28 -10.57 13.08 0.18
C PHE A 28 -11.06 11.66 0.50
N PHE A 29 -11.78 11.48 1.60
CA PHE A 29 -12.18 10.16 2.07
C PHE A 29 -13.28 9.50 1.23
N PRO A 30 -13.30 8.15 1.14
CA PRO A 30 -14.41 7.44 0.52
C PRO A 30 -15.68 7.58 1.37
N ARG A 31 -16.84 7.50 0.71
CA ARG A 31 -18.16 7.64 1.33
C ARG A 31 -18.58 6.46 2.24
N SER A 32 -17.74 5.44 2.39
CA SER A 32 -18.05 4.21 3.16
C SER A 32 -18.07 4.40 4.67
N ALA A 33 -17.37 5.41 5.19
CA ALA A 33 -17.30 5.70 6.63
C ALA A 33 -17.38 7.21 6.86
N THR A 34 -17.74 7.61 8.09
CA THR A 34 -17.81 9.02 8.46
C THR A 34 -16.42 9.66 8.40
N THR A 35 -16.36 10.95 8.08
CA THR A 35 -15.11 11.71 8.07
C THR A 35 -14.37 11.59 9.41
N GLU A 36 -15.10 11.64 10.53
CA GLU A 36 -14.54 11.51 11.88
C GLU A 36 -13.79 10.19 12.08
N ILE A 37 -14.33 9.06 11.59
CA ILE A 37 -13.64 7.75 11.69
C ILE A 37 -12.30 7.83 10.96
N TRP A 38 -12.27 8.33 9.73
CA TRP A 38 -11.02 8.46 8.97
C TRP A 38 -10.01 9.38 9.67
N GLU A 39 -10.47 10.48 10.25
CA GLU A 39 -9.62 11.41 10.99
C GLU A 39 -8.99 10.78 12.21
N ASN A 40 -9.80 10.11 13.03
CA ASN A 40 -9.33 9.39 14.21
C ASN A 40 -8.29 8.33 13.84
N LYS A 41 -8.51 7.62 12.72
CA LYS A 41 -7.58 6.58 12.25
C LYS A 41 -6.30 7.17 11.64
N LEU A 42 -6.38 8.33 10.96
CA LEU A 42 -5.18 9.04 10.49
C LEU A 42 -4.35 9.58 11.65
N HIS A 43 -5.00 10.10 12.70
CA HIS A 43 -4.31 10.56 13.90
C HIS A 43 -3.61 9.39 14.61
N LEU A 44 -4.31 8.26 14.77
CA LEU A 44 -3.71 7.04 15.32
C LEU A 44 -2.52 6.55 14.45
N MET A 45 -2.67 6.54 13.12
CA MET A 45 -1.58 6.20 12.20
C MET A 45 -0.37 7.11 12.39
N HIS A 46 -0.59 8.43 12.50
CA HIS A 46 0.45 9.41 12.76
C HIS A 46 1.21 9.09 14.06
N ASN A 47 0.48 8.84 15.15
CA ASN A 47 1.08 8.53 16.45
C ASN A 47 1.90 7.23 16.42
N ILE A 48 1.40 6.19 15.74
CA ILE A 48 2.13 4.93 15.55
C ILE A 48 3.44 5.18 14.77
N ILE A 49 3.36 5.97 13.70
CA ILE A 49 4.53 6.25 12.85
C ILE A 49 5.58 7.09 13.58
N GLN A 50 5.18 8.11 14.32
CA GLN A 50 6.09 8.98 15.08
C GLN A 50 6.73 8.28 16.29
N SER A 51 6.00 7.37 16.95
CA SER A 51 6.52 6.65 18.12
C SER A 51 7.44 5.46 17.77
N HIS A 52 7.55 5.08 16.50
CA HIS A 52 8.33 3.91 16.11
C HIS A 52 9.84 4.22 16.04
N PRO A 53 10.72 3.45 16.72
CA PRO A 53 12.16 3.73 16.82
C PRO A 53 12.95 3.56 15.51
N ASP A 54 12.27 3.15 14.43
CA ASP A 54 12.86 3.06 13.09
C ASP A 54 12.42 4.29 12.26
N ALA A 55 12.46 5.48 12.88
CA ALA A 55 12.16 6.76 12.26
C ALA A 55 13.39 7.40 11.60
N ASP A 56 14.59 6.89 11.90
CA ASP A 56 15.88 7.35 11.36
C ASP A 56 16.24 6.54 10.11
N GLY A 57 16.41 7.20 8.96
CA GLY A 57 16.92 6.72 7.66
C GLY A 57 16.63 5.27 7.17
N CYS A 58 16.24 5.11 5.90
CA CYS A 58 16.43 3.82 5.22
C CYS A 58 17.89 3.69 4.80
N ASP A 59 18.79 3.42 5.74
CA ASP A 59 20.23 3.33 5.44
C ASP A 59 20.61 2.03 4.69
N ARG A 60 19.61 1.26 4.24
CA ARG A 60 19.74 -0.20 4.09
C ARG A 60 19.17 -0.70 2.78
N CYS A 61 20.10 -1.04 1.90
CA CYS A 61 20.03 -1.86 0.68
C CYS A 61 18.93 -1.61 -0.36
N GLY A 62 17.80 -0.97 -0.05
CA GLY A 62 16.65 -0.81 -0.97
C GLY A 62 15.93 -2.13 -1.28
N GLN A 63 16.34 -3.24 -0.69
CA GLN A 63 15.95 -4.58 -1.11
C GLN A 63 14.44 -4.83 -0.94
N CYS A 64 13.84 -4.35 0.15
CA CYS A 64 12.39 -4.47 0.35
C CYS A 64 11.58 -3.75 -0.74
N CYS A 65 12.09 -2.65 -1.29
CA CYS A 65 11.46 -1.91 -2.38
C CYS A 65 11.70 -2.58 -3.75
N ARG A 66 12.72 -3.44 -3.87
CA ARG A 66 13.01 -4.21 -5.09
C ARG A 66 12.17 -5.48 -5.17
N ASP A 67 12.04 -6.18 -4.06
CA ASP A 67 11.51 -7.55 -4.06
C ASP A 67 9.99 -7.62 -3.92
N PHE A 68 9.37 -6.60 -3.33
CA PHE A 68 7.94 -6.61 -3.02
C PHE A 68 7.16 -5.57 -3.83
N PRO A 69 6.01 -5.96 -4.44
CA PRO A 69 5.11 -5.00 -5.03
C PRO A 69 4.56 -4.09 -3.92
N PHE A 70 4.66 -2.78 -4.12
CA PHE A 70 4.14 -1.83 -3.15
C PHE A 70 2.61 -1.89 -3.14
N ALA A 71 2.04 -2.34 -2.02
CA ALA A 71 0.63 -2.31 -1.73
C ALA A 71 0.41 -1.74 -0.33
N CYS A 72 -0.68 -1.01 -0.17
CA CYS A 72 -1.04 -0.41 1.11
C CYS A 72 -2.54 -0.42 1.33
N ARG A 73 -2.93 -0.16 2.57
CA ARG A 73 -4.33 0.01 2.99
C ARG A 73 -4.80 1.44 2.71
N PRO A 74 -6.11 1.69 2.56
CA PRO A 74 -6.61 3.01 2.18
C PRO A 74 -6.19 4.10 3.19
N ILE A 75 -6.15 3.80 4.48
CA ILE A 75 -5.69 4.78 5.49
C ILE A 75 -4.21 5.15 5.33
N GLU A 76 -3.37 4.19 4.93
CA GLU A 76 -1.95 4.43 4.66
C GLU A 76 -1.79 5.26 3.39
N PHE A 77 -2.58 4.98 2.37
CA PHE A 77 -2.63 5.82 1.16
C PHE A 77 -2.96 7.27 1.50
N PHE A 78 -4.02 7.53 2.28
CA PHE A 78 -4.37 8.88 2.71
C PHE A 78 -3.27 9.54 3.55
N TYR A 79 -2.57 8.78 4.38
CA TYR A 79 -1.43 9.27 5.14
C TYR A 79 -0.25 9.68 4.24
N LEU A 80 -0.06 9.02 3.09
CA LEU A 80 1.00 9.34 2.12
C LEU A 80 0.71 10.58 1.29
N LEU A 81 -0.57 10.92 1.05
CA LEU A 81 -0.94 12.01 0.13
C LEU A 81 -0.33 13.37 0.51
N PRO A 82 -0.40 13.85 1.77
CA PRO A 82 0.21 15.13 2.15
C PRO A 82 1.71 15.15 1.91
N TYR A 83 2.39 14.01 2.13
CA TYR A 83 3.82 13.89 1.89
C TYR A 83 4.15 14.02 0.41
N LEU A 84 3.38 13.39 -0.48
CA LEU A 84 3.57 13.52 -1.92
C LEU A 84 3.25 14.93 -2.42
N ALA A 85 2.19 15.53 -1.89
CA ALA A 85 1.76 16.87 -2.26
C ALA A 85 2.73 17.96 -1.77
N SER A 86 3.50 17.71 -0.71
CA SER A 86 4.51 18.64 -0.18
C SER A 86 5.85 18.60 -0.92
N ARG A 87 6.09 17.59 -1.77
CA ARG A 87 7.31 17.54 -2.62
C ARG A 87 7.30 18.67 -3.63
N THR A 88 8.47 19.04 -4.14
CA THR A 88 8.57 20.02 -5.23
C THR A 88 7.83 19.51 -6.47
N GLU A 89 7.36 20.43 -7.32
CA GLU A 89 6.65 20.08 -8.54
C GLU A 89 7.46 19.13 -9.43
N GLU A 90 8.76 19.39 -9.60
CA GLU A 90 9.66 18.51 -10.36
C GLU A 90 9.72 17.09 -9.79
N ARG A 91 9.73 16.93 -8.46
CA ARG A 91 9.68 15.60 -7.82
C ARG A 91 8.35 14.91 -8.03
N GLN A 92 7.24 15.66 -8.00
CA GLN A 92 5.93 15.11 -8.34
C GLN A 92 5.90 14.66 -9.81
N ARG A 93 6.41 15.47 -10.75
CA ARG A 93 6.53 15.09 -12.17
C ARG A 93 7.36 13.82 -12.36
N GLN A 94 8.53 13.75 -11.72
CA GLN A 94 9.37 12.55 -11.79
C GLN A 94 8.66 11.31 -11.27
N PHE A 95 7.89 11.42 -10.18
CA PHE A 95 7.10 10.32 -9.67
C PHE A 95 6.12 9.79 -10.73
N PHE A 96 5.30 10.65 -11.33
CA PHE A 96 4.31 10.23 -12.34
C PHE A 96 4.96 9.74 -13.64
N TYR A 97 5.94 10.47 -14.16
CA TYR A 97 6.50 10.21 -15.48
C TYR A 97 7.58 9.13 -15.49
N ARG A 98 8.24 8.88 -14.35
CA ARG A 98 9.36 7.93 -14.31
C ARG A 98 9.14 6.76 -13.37
N GLN A 99 8.42 6.92 -12.26
CA GLN A 99 8.35 5.87 -11.23
C GLN A 99 7.03 5.08 -11.26
N LEU A 100 5.90 5.78 -11.39
CA LEU A 100 4.56 5.20 -11.27
C LEU A 100 4.31 4.11 -12.32
N GLY A 101 3.82 2.94 -11.88
CA GLY A 101 3.42 1.84 -12.75
C GLY A 101 4.55 1.20 -13.55
N ARG A 102 5.82 1.34 -13.15
CA ARG A 102 6.93 0.57 -13.76
C ARG A 102 6.78 -0.92 -13.51
N LEU A 103 7.11 -1.72 -14.50
CA LEU A 103 7.06 -3.19 -14.46
C LEU A 103 8.48 -3.79 -14.49
N ARG A 104 8.64 -4.90 -13.78
CA ARG A 104 9.81 -5.78 -13.81
C ARG A 104 9.71 -6.73 -15.01
N GLY A 105 10.82 -7.39 -15.35
CA GLY A 105 10.84 -8.42 -16.41
C GLY A 105 9.91 -9.61 -16.15
N ASP A 106 9.53 -9.84 -14.89
CA ASP A 106 8.57 -10.86 -14.47
C ASP A 106 7.11 -10.34 -14.42
N GLY A 107 6.85 -9.13 -14.90
CA GLY A 107 5.52 -8.52 -14.94
C GLY A 107 5.07 -7.84 -13.63
N ARG A 108 5.78 -8.01 -12.51
CA ARG A 108 5.41 -7.37 -11.23
C ARG A 108 5.74 -5.88 -11.23
N ASN A 109 5.00 -5.07 -10.46
CA ASN A 109 5.30 -3.65 -10.32
C ASN A 109 6.58 -3.42 -9.51
N TYR A 110 7.41 -2.46 -9.93
CA TYR A 110 8.39 -1.85 -9.04
C TYR A 110 7.67 -0.99 -7.98
N CYS A 111 8.25 -0.90 -6.78
CA CYS A 111 7.82 0.11 -5.81
C CYS A 111 8.04 1.52 -6.41
N PRO A 112 7.01 2.37 -6.52
CA PRO A 112 7.14 3.69 -7.14
C PRO A 112 7.91 4.67 -6.25
N PHE A 113 8.21 4.30 -5.01
CA PHE A 113 8.99 5.11 -4.07
C PHE A 113 10.45 4.66 -3.94
N HIS A 114 10.90 3.73 -4.78
CA HIS A 114 12.29 3.31 -4.79
C HIS A 114 13.16 4.33 -5.54
N GLU A 115 14.09 4.96 -4.82
CA GLU A 115 15.12 5.86 -5.35
C GLU A 115 16.52 5.32 -5.05
N ALA A 116 17.55 5.89 -5.68
CA ALA A 116 18.95 5.46 -5.50
C ALA A 116 19.39 5.50 -4.02
N ALA A 117 18.89 6.47 -3.25
CA ALA A 117 19.15 6.64 -1.82
C ALA A 117 18.20 5.81 -0.91
N GLY A 118 17.38 4.92 -1.48
CA GLY A 118 16.42 4.11 -0.74
C GLY A 118 14.96 4.57 -0.93
N CYS A 119 14.14 4.38 0.09
CA CYS A 119 12.70 4.66 0.03
C CYS A 119 12.43 6.17 0.15
N SER A 120 11.87 6.78 -0.89
CA SER A 120 11.62 8.23 -0.95
C SER A 120 10.50 8.70 -0.03
N ILE A 121 9.67 7.78 0.47
CA ILE A 121 8.60 8.03 1.46
C ILE A 121 8.99 7.56 2.85
N TYR A 122 10.28 7.37 3.13
CA TYR A 122 10.75 6.81 4.39
C TYR A 122 10.06 7.37 5.66
N PRO A 123 9.88 8.70 5.82
CA PRO A 123 9.24 9.27 7.02
C PRO A 123 7.78 8.85 7.19
N VAL A 124 7.09 8.48 6.11
CA VAL A 124 5.66 8.18 6.08
C VAL A 124 5.36 6.79 5.52
N ARG A 125 6.37 5.92 5.40
CA ARG A 125 6.22 4.59 4.80
C ARG A 125 5.13 3.78 5.51
N PRO A 126 4.32 2.98 4.78
CA PRO A 126 3.28 2.13 5.35
C PRO A 126 3.77 1.26 6.51
N LEU A 127 2.88 0.91 7.44
CA LEU A 127 3.24 0.08 8.60
C LEU A 127 3.76 -1.28 8.16
N LEU A 128 3.19 -1.84 7.09
CA LEU A 128 3.72 -3.05 6.46
C LEU A 128 5.20 -2.85 6.11
N CYS A 129 5.55 -1.80 5.37
CA CYS A 129 6.93 -1.50 4.99
C CYS A 129 7.89 -1.23 6.17
N ARG A 130 7.38 -0.79 7.33
CA ARG A 130 8.17 -0.62 8.56
C ARG A 130 8.47 -1.95 9.24
N ARG A 131 7.50 -2.86 9.21
CA ARG A 131 7.50 -4.13 9.96
C ARG A 131 7.94 -5.33 9.13
N SER A 132 7.96 -5.20 7.80
CA SER A 132 8.35 -6.24 6.87
C SER A 132 9.77 -6.75 7.13
N ILE A 133 9.83 -7.86 7.84
CA ILE A 133 10.95 -8.79 7.91
C ILE A 133 10.68 -9.83 6.82
N PHE A 134 10.89 -9.50 5.56
CA PHE A 134 10.67 -10.47 4.49
C PHE A 134 11.99 -11.12 4.07
N GLY A 135 12.04 -12.46 4.19
CA GLY A 135 13.20 -13.29 3.86
C GLY A 135 14.37 -13.16 4.84
N ASP A 136 15.57 -13.62 4.44
CA ASP A 136 16.81 -13.46 5.22
C ASP A 136 17.25 -11.99 5.36
N HIS A 137 16.59 -11.09 4.62
CA HIS A 137 16.86 -9.66 4.61
C HIS A 137 16.12 -8.95 5.74
N ILE A 138 16.57 -9.21 6.95
CA ILE A 138 16.19 -8.38 8.09
C ILE A 138 17.01 -7.09 8.01
N CYS A 139 16.45 -6.08 7.36
CA CYS A 139 16.96 -4.70 7.41
C CYS A 139 17.06 -4.15 8.86
N ASN A 140 16.71 -4.93 9.88
CA ASN A 140 16.74 -4.58 11.29
C ASN A 140 17.68 -5.47 12.17
N LYS A 141 18.39 -6.47 11.62
CA LYS A 141 19.19 -7.41 12.45
C LYS A 141 20.48 -6.84 13.03
N ARG A 142 21.12 -5.86 12.37
CA ARG A 142 22.47 -5.39 12.76
C ARG A 142 22.52 -4.25 13.76
N SER A 143 21.46 -3.45 13.90
CA SER A 143 21.40 -2.33 14.87
C SER A 143 20.59 -2.65 16.12
N ARG A 144 20.00 -3.84 16.19
CA ARG A 144 19.19 -4.26 17.33
C ARG A 144 20.04 -5.19 18.20
N GLN A 145 20.78 -4.60 19.15
CA GLN A 145 21.22 -5.32 20.36
C GLN A 145 19.98 -5.58 21.25
N PHE A 146 18.96 -6.27 20.74
CA PHE A 146 17.87 -6.76 21.58
C PHE A 146 18.26 -8.17 22.04
N ALA A 147 18.97 -8.22 23.17
CA ALA A 147 19.38 -9.47 23.81
C ALA A 147 18.20 -10.28 24.43
N SER A 148 16.94 -9.88 24.26
CA SER A 148 15.82 -10.52 24.97
C SER A 148 14.47 -10.61 24.23
N PHE A 149 14.37 -10.31 22.94
CA PHE A 149 13.10 -10.41 22.18
C PHE A 149 13.00 -11.65 21.27
N GLY A 150 13.77 -12.70 21.56
CA GLY A 150 13.71 -13.98 20.85
C GLY A 150 12.32 -14.64 20.85
N GLU A 151 11.42 -14.22 21.74
CA GLU A 151 10.06 -14.76 21.86
C GLU A 151 9.02 -14.04 20.98
N TRP A 152 9.35 -12.88 20.39
CA TRP A 152 8.41 -12.14 19.52
C TRP A 152 8.40 -12.61 18.07
N CYS A 153 9.33 -13.48 17.68
CA CYS A 153 9.48 -13.95 16.29
C CYS A 153 8.79 -15.27 15.98
N ASN A 154 7.97 -15.81 16.89
CA ASN A 154 7.17 -17.01 16.62
C ASN A 154 5.87 -16.64 15.89
N PHE A 155 6.04 -16.56 14.57
CA PHE A 155 5.17 -16.60 13.38
C PHE A 155 3.63 -16.49 13.50
N GLU A 156 2.99 -16.99 14.54
CA GLU A 156 1.53 -16.94 14.70
C GLU A 156 1.07 -15.70 15.49
N SER A 157 1.88 -15.24 16.45
CA SER A 157 1.54 -14.07 17.29
C SER A 157 1.79 -12.74 16.58
N VAL A 158 2.63 -12.67 15.55
CA VAL A 158 2.91 -11.42 14.81
C VAL A 158 1.80 -11.12 13.83
N VAL A 159 1.24 -12.12 13.13
CA VAL A 159 0.06 -11.93 12.28
C VAL A 159 -1.18 -11.70 13.16
N LYS A 160 -1.36 -12.46 14.25
CA LYS A 160 -2.42 -12.15 15.24
C LYS A 160 -2.24 -10.78 15.88
N GLN A 161 -1.03 -10.36 16.27
CA GLN A 161 -0.78 -9.02 16.77
C GLN A 161 -0.98 -8.01 15.66
N LEU A 162 -0.59 -8.23 14.41
CA LEU A 162 -0.93 -7.32 13.32
C LEU A 162 -2.46 -7.22 13.16
N THR A 163 -3.20 -8.30 13.26
CA THR A 163 -4.67 -8.28 13.18
C THR A 163 -5.32 -7.65 14.44
N ILE A 164 -4.74 -7.83 15.63
CA ILE A 164 -5.29 -7.39 16.94
C ILE A 164 -4.76 -6.00 17.38
N THR A 165 -3.53 -5.61 17.00
CA THR A 165 -2.92 -4.29 17.25
C THR A 165 -3.08 -3.30 16.08
N ASN A 166 -3.47 -3.73 14.88
CA ASN A 166 -3.82 -2.79 13.81
C ASN A 166 -5.29 -2.35 13.85
N LEU A 167 -5.78 -1.98 15.04
CA LEU A 167 -7.07 -1.28 15.21
C LEU A 167 -7.15 0.02 14.38
N VAL A 168 -6.02 0.49 13.84
CA VAL A 168 -5.98 1.61 12.89
C VAL A 168 -6.70 1.30 11.57
N TYR A 169 -6.90 0.03 11.22
CA TYR A 169 -7.63 -0.38 10.02
C TYR A 169 -9.08 -0.77 10.29
N TYR A 170 -9.49 -0.89 11.55
CA TYR A 170 -10.84 -1.33 11.93
C TYR A 170 -11.56 -0.25 12.73
N TYR A 171 -12.88 -0.19 12.65
CA TYR A 171 -13.72 0.69 13.46
C TYR A 171 -14.96 -0.06 13.91
N ASP A 172 -15.57 0.37 15.01
CA ASP A 172 -16.84 -0.16 15.48
C ASP A 172 -17.99 0.53 14.73
N ASP A 173 -18.78 -0.24 13.99
CA ASP A 173 -19.97 0.21 13.27
C ASP A 173 -21.25 -0.13 14.05
N GLY A 174 -21.16 -0.32 15.38
CA GLY A 174 -22.29 -0.60 16.27
C GLY A 174 -23.00 -1.91 15.88
N PRO A 175 -24.15 -1.88 15.18
CA PRO A 175 -24.87 -3.07 14.74
C PRO A 175 -24.04 -4.12 13.98
N LYS A 176 -22.98 -3.72 13.27
CA LYS A 176 -22.12 -4.64 12.51
C LYS A 176 -20.86 -5.08 13.26
N GLY A 177 -20.62 -4.54 14.45
CA GLY A 177 -19.37 -4.75 15.20
C GLY A 177 -18.16 -4.15 14.49
N SER A 178 -17.02 -4.83 14.60
CA SER A 178 -15.75 -4.37 14.03
C SER A 178 -15.73 -4.51 12.50
N VAL A 179 -15.63 -3.39 11.79
CA VAL A 179 -15.57 -3.29 10.33
C VAL A 179 -14.22 -2.74 9.89
N GLU A 180 -13.67 -3.33 8.83
CA GLU A 180 -12.41 -2.86 8.23
C GLU A 180 -12.65 -1.63 7.34
N LEU A 181 -11.78 -0.61 7.48
CA LEU A 181 -11.71 0.53 6.57
C LEU A 181 -11.44 0.03 5.16
N ASN A 182 -12.36 0.35 4.26
CA ASN A 182 -12.33 -0.09 2.88
C ASN A 182 -12.76 1.03 1.93
N TRP A 183 -12.33 0.90 0.68
CA TRP A 183 -12.80 1.73 -0.43
C TRP A 183 -13.89 0.97 -1.21
N PRO A 184 -15.16 1.40 -1.18
CA PRO A 184 -16.23 0.75 -1.90
C PRO A 184 -16.12 1.04 -3.39
N LEU A 185 -16.29 0.00 -4.20
CA LEU A 185 -16.33 0.03 -5.65
C LEU A 185 -17.71 -0.40 -6.11
N THR A 186 -18.34 0.45 -6.91
CA THR A 186 -19.54 0.13 -7.66
C THR A 186 -19.16 -0.13 -9.11
N TRP A 187 -19.43 -1.33 -9.60
CA TRP A 187 -19.24 -1.66 -11.01
C TRP A 187 -20.60 -1.78 -11.69
N SER A 188 -20.81 -0.98 -12.74
CA SER A 188 -22.06 -0.88 -13.48
C SER A 188 -22.58 -2.22 -14.05
N ASN A 189 -21.74 -3.24 -14.13
CA ASN A 189 -22.04 -4.55 -14.71
C ASN A 189 -22.06 -5.71 -13.71
N ARG A 190 -21.87 -5.47 -12.40
CA ARG A 190 -22.01 -6.50 -11.36
C ARG A 190 -23.09 -6.09 -10.37
N GLN A 191 -24.02 -7.00 -10.08
CA GLN A 191 -24.93 -6.88 -8.95
C GLN A 191 -24.12 -7.12 -7.67
N GLY A 192 -23.49 -6.07 -7.13
CA GLY A 192 -22.75 -6.15 -5.88
C GLY A 192 -21.78 -4.99 -5.67
N ILE A 193 -21.63 -4.58 -4.41
CA ILE A 193 -20.58 -3.65 -3.97
C ILE A 193 -19.34 -4.50 -3.69
N VAL A 194 -18.23 -4.18 -4.35
CA VAL A 194 -16.92 -4.77 -4.03
C VAL A 194 -16.15 -3.77 -3.18
N SER A 195 -15.50 -4.21 -2.11
CA SER A 195 -14.73 -3.33 -1.23
C SER A 195 -13.24 -3.68 -1.28
N LEU A 196 -12.40 -2.67 -1.49
CA LEU A 196 -10.95 -2.84 -1.43
C LEU A 196 -10.41 -2.45 -0.06
N THR A 197 -9.69 -3.37 0.57
CA THR A 197 -8.99 -3.13 1.85
C THR A 197 -7.48 -2.98 1.65
N VAL A 198 -6.92 -3.60 0.61
CA VAL A 198 -5.52 -3.49 0.21
C VAL A 198 -5.43 -3.40 -1.31
N ALA A 199 -4.61 -2.49 -1.81
CA ALA A 199 -4.33 -2.40 -3.24
C ALA A 199 -2.96 -1.75 -3.50
N PRO A 200 -2.41 -1.91 -4.72
CA PRO A 200 -1.25 -1.14 -5.16
C PRO A 200 -1.53 0.36 -5.20
N PHE A 201 -0.48 1.17 -5.04
CA PHE A 201 -0.62 2.63 -4.96
C PHE A 201 -1.31 3.23 -6.20
N GLU A 202 -1.00 2.71 -7.38
CA GLU A 202 -1.61 3.12 -8.64
C GLU A 202 -3.14 2.97 -8.61
N ILE A 203 -3.65 1.90 -8.00
CA ILE A 203 -5.09 1.65 -7.90
C ILE A 203 -5.74 2.72 -7.02
N TRP A 204 -5.17 3.00 -5.85
CA TRP A 204 -5.68 4.05 -4.96
C TRP A 204 -5.66 5.43 -5.62
N LEU A 205 -4.57 5.74 -6.33
CA LEU A 205 -4.42 7.00 -7.04
C LEU A 205 -5.48 7.15 -8.16
N LEU A 206 -5.73 6.08 -8.92
CA LEU A 206 -6.77 6.10 -9.96
C LEU A 206 -8.16 6.32 -9.36
N LEU A 207 -8.46 5.68 -8.23
CA LEU A 207 -9.74 5.86 -7.54
C LEU A 207 -9.90 7.30 -7.03
N LEU A 208 -8.86 7.86 -6.41
CA LEU A 208 -8.83 9.24 -5.96
C LEU A 208 -9.05 10.23 -7.11
N LEU A 209 -8.40 10.00 -8.26
CA LEU A 209 -8.47 10.89 -9.43
C LEU A 209 -9.73 10.66 -10.31
N GLY A 210 -10.67 9.82 -9.85
CA GLY A 210 -11.93 9.53 -10.55
C GLY A 210 -11.78 8.65 -11.80
N GLU A 211 -10.68 7.92 -11.93
CA GLU A 211 -10.35 7.07 -13.09
C GLU A 211 -10.82 5.61 -12.90
N GLN A 212 -12.06 5.42 -12.45
CA GLN A 212 -12.60 4.10 -12.09
C GLN A 212 -12.59 3.09 -13.26
N ASN A 213 -12.82 3.57 -14.49
CA ASN A 213 -12.77 2.72 -15.68
C ASN A 213 -11.36 2.19 -15.96
N ILE A 214 -10.33 3.02 -15.76
CA ILE A 214 -8.93 2.62 -15.92
C ILE A 214 -8.54 1.66 -14.78
N CYS A 215 -8.95 1.98 -13.55
CA CYS A 215 -8.77 1.10 -12.39
C CYS A 215 -9.31 -0.30 -12.68
N ARG A 216 -10.53 -0.42 -13.22
CA ARG A 216 -11.15 -1.70 -13.61
C ARG A 216 -10.28 -2.47 -14.62
N LYS A 217 -9.77 -1.79 -15.67
CA LYS A 217 -8.91 -2.41 -16.68
C LYS A 217 -7.60 -2.94 -16.07
N ILE A 218 -6.96 -2.18 -15.17
CA ILE A 218 -5.72 -2.62 -14.53
C ILE A 218 -5.97 -3.81 -13.60
N MET A 219 -7.06 -3.77 -12.83
CA MET A 219 -7.47 -4.86 -11.97
C MET A 219 -7.69 -6.17 -12.74
N THR A 220 -8.08 -6.11 -14.02
CA THR A 220 -8.23 -7.32 -14.85
C THR A 220 -6.93 -7.90 -15.38
N LEU A 221 -5.81 -7.17 -15.30
CA LEU A 221 -4.50 -7.69 -15.74
C LEU A 221 -4.08 -8.88 -14.87
N GLU A 222 -3.50 -9.90 -15.49
CA GLU A 222 -3.09 -11.15 -14.83
C GLU A 222 -2.26 -10.90 -13.55
N ASN A 223 -1.40 -9.88 -13.58
CA ASN A 223 -0.51 -9.54 -12.46
C ASN A 223 -1.24 -9.02 -11.22
N PHE A 224 -2.49 -8.57 -11.36
CA PHE A 224 -3.31 -8.09 -10.24
C PHE A 224 -4.36 -9.13 -9.81
N GLN A 225 -4.62 -10.16 -10.62
CA GLN A 225 -5.58 -11.23 -10.30
C GLN A 225 -5.28 -11.94 -8.98
N PRO A 226 -4.02 -12.27 -8.60
CA PRO A 226 -3.74 -12.87 -7.30
C PRO A 226 -4.13 -11.99 -6.10
N ILE A 227 -3.98 -10.66 -6.23
CA ILE A 227 -4.40 -9.69 -5.20
C ILE A 227 -5.92 -9.69 -5.07
N LEU A 228 -6.65 -9.83 -6.19
CA LEU A 228 -8.11 -9.89 -6.20
C LEU A 228 -8.67 -11.24 -5.75
N GLY A 229 -7.98 -12.35 -6.04
CA GLY A 229 -8.35 -13.68 -5.57
C GLY A 229 -8.32 -13.76 -4.04
N PHE A 230 -7.35 -13.11 -3.41
CA PHE A 230 -7.29 -12.96 -1.95
C PHE A 230 -8.48 -12.15 -1.36
N LEU A 231 -9.01 -11.19 -2.12
CA LEU A 231 -10.12 -10.32 -1.70
C LEU A 231 -11.52 -10.94 -1.93
N GLN A 232 -11.64 -11.99 -2.75
CA GLN A 232 -12.93 -12.58 -3.15
C GLN A 232 -13.44 -13.71 -2.23
N GLY A 233 -12.81 -13.95 -1.06
CA GLY A 233 -13.42 -14.80 -0.03
C GLY A 233 -13.32 -16.31 -0.25
N GLY A 234 -12.28 -16.80 -0.93
CA GLY A 234 -11.89 -18.21 -0.91
C GLY A 234 -10.49 -18.32 -0.35
N GLY A 235 -10.33 -18.98 0.81
CA GLY A 235 -9.01 -19.36 1.30
C GLY A 235 -8.23 -20.02 0.16
N LEU A 236 -6.98 -19.57 -0.05
CA LEU A 236 -6.07 -20.25 -0.95
C LEU A 236 -5.92 -21.68 -0.47
N ALA A 237 -6.62 -22.62 -1.10
CA ALA A 237 -6.09 -23.96 -1.26
C ALA A 237 -4.79 -23.78 -2.06
N TYR A 238 -3.68 -23.73 -1.32
CA TYR A 238 -2.33 -23.69 -1.88
C TYR A 238 -2.10 -25.07 -2.53
N THR A 239 -2.64 -25.30 -3.72
CA THR A 239 -2.26 -26.45 -4.54
C THR A 239 -0.83 -26.18 -4.98
N GLY A 240 0.09 -26.93 -4.38
CA GLY A 240 1.52 -26.75 -4.54
C GLY A 240 1.95 -26.64 -6.00
N LEU A 241 2.81 -25.67 -6.25
CA LEU A 241 3.77 -25.77 -7.33
C LEU A 241 4.70 -26.95 -6.98
N SER A 242 4.35 -28.13 -7.48
CA SER A 242 5.27 -29.25 -7.60
C SER A 242 6.41 -28.81 -8.52
N HIS A 243 7.56 -28.51 -7.93
CA HIS A 243 8.84 -28.60 -8.63
C HIS A 243 9.15 -30.09 -8.83
N GLU A 244 8.60 -30.69 -9.88
CA GLU A 244 9.11 -31.92 -10.47
C GLU A 244 9.25 -31.72 -11.98
N GLY A 245 10.41 -32.10 -12.50
CA GLY A 245 10.85 -31.94 -13.88
C GLY A 245 12.35 -31.67 -13.90
N VAL A 246 13.17 -32.57 -13.35
CA VAL A 246 13.72 -33.78 -13.98
C VAL A 246 14.72 -33.43 -15.08
N LEU A 247 15.96 -33.83 -14.77
CA LEU A 247 17.11 -34.01 -15.63
C LEU A 247 16.76 -34.65 -16.97
N THR A 248 17.28 -34.08 -18.04
CA THR A 248 17.98 -34.82 -19.11
C THR A 248 19.18 -34.01 -19.54
#